data_AF-A0A349GQY3-F1
#
_entry.id   AF-A0A349GQY3-F1
#
_cell.length_a   1.000
_cell.length_b   1.000
_cell.length_c   1.000
_cell.angle_alpha   90.00
_cell.angle_beta   90.00
_cell.angle_gamma   90.00
#
_symmetry.space_group_name_H-M   'P 1'
#
loop_
_entity.id
_entity.type
_entity.pdbx_description
1 polymer ?
#
loop_
_entity_poly.entity_id
_entity_poly.type
_entity_poly.pdbx_seq_one_letter_code
_entity_poly.pdbx_strand_id
1 'polypeptide(L)'
;MLEKISNLNHLAILELIKKEKEISRADISKKVNLTPASITKITKKLIEQNILKESKMGTTSGGRPPVLLTLNNKAGYVIGINLAPGYLEGAIGTLNGELKNIKKI
;
A
#
# COMPACT_ATOMS: atom_id res chain seq x y z
N MET A 1 2.59 23.58 -5.59
CA MET A 1 3.10 23.24 -4.24
C MET A 1 2.18 22.26 -3.49
N LEU A 2 0.85 22.44 -3.53
CA LEU A 2 -0.13 21.56 -2.87
C LEU A 2 -0.16 20.09 -3.37
N GLU A 3 0.09 19.84 -4.65
CA GLU A 3 0.17 18.46 -5.19
C GLU A 3 1.32 17.64 -4.62
N LYS A 4 2.49 18.26 -4.37
CA LYS A 4 3.69 17.57 -3.86
C LYS A 4 3.46 17.03 -2.43
N ILE A 5 2.81 17.80 -1.57
CA ILE A 5 2.54 17.42 -0.17
C ILE A 5 1.50 16.30 -0.12
N SER A 6 0.45 16.41 -0.95
CA SER A 6 -0.54 15.34 -1.11
C SER A 6 0.15 14.02 -1.46
N ASN A 7 1.05 14.02 -2.44
CA ASN A 7 1.71 12.80 -2.90
C ASN A 7 2.61 12.15 -1.83
N LEU A 8 3.35 12.95 -1.05
CA LEU A 8 4.16 12.45 0.07
C LEU A 8 3.31 11.76 1.15
N ASN A 9 2.13 12.32 1.46
CA ASN A 9 1.23 11.70 2.43
C ASN A 9 0.64 10.37 1.93
N HIS A 10 0.35 10.26 0.63
CA HIS A 10 -0.07 8.99 0.02
C HIS A 10 1.05 7.95 0.14
N LEU A 11 2.29 8.32 -0.18
CA LEU A 11 3.45 7.43 -0.08
C LEU A 11 3.68 6.96 1.37
N ALA A 12 3.60 7.87 2.35
CA ALA A 12 3.77 7.51 3.76
C ALA A 12 2.72 6.50 4.24
N ILE A 13 1.45 6.69 3.87
CA ILE A 13 0.37 5.75 4.22
C ILE A 13 0.55 4.41 3.48
N LEU A 14 0.89 4.42 2.19
CA LEU A 14 1.12 3.21 1.41
C LEU A 14 2.28 2.38 1.95
N GLU A 15 3.40 3.03 2.28
CA GLU A 15 4.58 2.37 2.84
C GLU A 15 4.28 1.75 4.20
N LEU A 16 3.51 2.45 5.05
CA LEU A 16 3.07 1.92 6.33
C LEU A 16 2.18 0.69 6.16
N ILE A 17 1.17 0.75 5.29
CA ILE A 17 0.27 -0.39 5.03
C ILE A 17 1.05 -1.57 4.44
N LYS A 18 2.01 -1.30 3.54
CA LYS A 18 2.89 -2.32 2.96
C LYS A 18 3.70 -3.04 4.05
N LYS A 19 4.30 -2.28 4.97
CA LYS A 19 5.13 -2.82 6.07
C LYS A 19 4.30 -3.66 7.06
N GLU A 20 3.12 -3.17 7.42
CA GLU A 20 2.25 -3.79 8.44
C GLU A 20 1.40 -4.93 7.88
N LYS A 21 1.31 -5.04 6.54
CA LYS A 21 0.44 -5.94 5.75
C LYS A 21 -1.05 -5.65 5.91
N GLU A 22 -1.52 -5.47 7.14
CA GLU A 22 -2.88 -5.09 7.50
C GLU A 22 -2.85 -4.08 8.67
N ILE A 23 -3.59 -2.98 8.57
CA ILE A 23 -3.61 -1.96 9.63
C ILE A 23 -4.93 -1.18 9.64
N SER A 24 -5.41 -0.78 10.82
CA SER A 24 -6.61 0.05 10.96
C SER A 24 -6.30 1.54 10.69
N ARG A 25 -7.31 2.32 10.27
CA ARG A 25 -7.17 3.80 10.16
C ARG A 25 -6.76 4.44 11.50
N ALA A 26 -7.21 3.89 12.62
CA ALA A 26 -6.85 4.38 13.96
C ALA A 26 -5.37 4.16 14.27
N ASP A 27 -4.82 3.00 13.89
CA ASP A 27 -3.41 2.69 14.13
C ASP A 27 -2.50 3.41 13.13
N ILE A 28 -2.96 3.66 11.90
CA ILE A 28 -2.28 4.60 10.99
C ILE A 28 -2.14 5.96 11.68
N SER A 29 -3.21 6.49 12.28
CA SER A 29 -3.20 7.79 12.97
C SER A 29 -2.23 7.88 14.15
N LYS A 30 -1.84 6.75 14.76
CA LYS A 30 -0.83 6.71 15.83
C LYS A 30 0.61 6.68 15.29
N LYS A 31 0.79 6.23 14.04
CA LYS A 31 2.10 5.99 13.43
C LYS A 31 2.52 7.07 12.42
N VAL A 32 1.57 7.83 11.88
CA VAL A 32 1.85 8.96 11.00
C VAL A 32 1.39 10.28 11.62
N ASN A 33 2.13 11.35 11.38
CA ASN A 33 1.77 12.68 11.87
C ASN A 33 0.75 13.37 10.93
N LEU A 34 -0.42 12.75 10.75
CA LEU A 34 -1.51 13.25 9.92
C LEU A 34 -2.83 13.27 10.69
N THR A 35 -3.71 14.21 10.34
CA THR A 35 -5.04 14.29 10.96
C THR A 35 -5.92 13.10 10.54
N PRO A 36 -6.84 12.62 11.40
CA PRO A 36 -7.78 11.55 11.04
C PRO A 36 -8.60 11.83 9.77
N ALA A 37 -8.98 13.10 9.56
CA ALA A 37 -9.67 13.54 8.35
C ALA A 37 -8.81 13.36 7.09
N SER A 38 -7.51 13.69 7.17
CA SER A 38 -6.57 13.50 6.06
C SER A 38 -6.37 12.02 5.74
N ILE A 39 -6.19 11.18 6.76
CA ILE A 39 -6.06 9.73 6.59
C ILE A 39 -7.31 9.14 5.93
N THR A 40 -8.50 9.56 6.38
CA THR A 40 -9.77 9.13 5.79
C THR A 40 -9.87 9.52 4.32
N LYS A 41 -9.54 10.78 3.98
CA LYS A 41 -9.55 11.27 2.60
C LYS A 41 -8.56 10.49 1.71
N ILE A 42 -7.34 10.28 2.19
CA ILE A 42 -6.29 9.59 1.43
C ILE A 42 -6.65 8.11 1.23
N THR A 43 -7.01 7.40 2.30
CA THR A 43 -7.37 5.97 2.21
C THR A 43 -8.60 5.75 1.35
N LYS A 44 -9.61 6.64 1.41
CA LYS A 44 -10.77 6.60 0.52
C LYS A 44 -10.35 6.70 -0.95
N LYS A 45 -9.52 7.68 -1.31
CA LYS A 45 -9.02 7.84 -2.69
C LYS A 45 -8.24 6.61 -3.17
N LEU A 46 -7.39 6.04 -2.32
CA LEU A 46 -6.63 4.83 -2.66
C LEU A 46 -7.51 3.58 -2.83
N ILE A 47 -8.62 3.49 -2.09
CA ILE A 47 -9.63 2.43 -2.28
C ILE A 47 -10.39 2.64 -3.60
N GLU A 48 -10.79 3.87 -3.91
CA GLU A 48 -11.45 4.22 -5.18
C GLU A 48 -10.53 3.92 -6.39
N GLN A 49 -9.22 4.09 -6.22
CA GLN A 49 -8.20 3.70 -7.21
C GLN A 49 -7.89 2.19 -7.22
N ASN A 50 -8.59 1.40 -6.41
CA ASN A 50 -8.40 -0.04 -6.25
C ASN A 50 -7.02 -0.45 -5.70
N ILE A 51 -6.19 0.48 -5.21
CA ILE A 51 -4.84 0.23 -4.67
C ILE A 51 -4.93 -0.37 -3.27
N LEU A 52 -5.88 0.09 -2.46
CA LEU A 52 -6.20 -0.46 -1.16
C LEU A 52 -7.52 -1.22 -1.20
N LYS A 53 -7.67 -2.18 -0.29
CA LYS A 53 -8.94 -2.84 0.00
C LYS A 53 -9.14 -2.97 1.50
N GLU A 54 -10.40 -3.06 1.89
CA GLU A 54 -10.78 -3.43 3.26
C GLU A 54 -10.61 -4.95 3.42
N SER A 55 -9.89 -5.38 4.46
CA SER A 55 -9.70 -6.78 4.84
C SER A 55 -10.78 -7.23 5.83
N LYS A 56 -10.78 -8.53 6.17
CA LYS A 56 -11.66 -9.09 7.21
C LYS A 56 -11.46 -8.35 8.54
N MET A 57 -12.55 -8.24 9.31
CA MET A 57 -12.57 -7.61 10.61
C MET A 57 -11.49 -8.21 11.53
N GLY A 58 -10.68 -7.36 12.15
CA GLY A 58 -9.76 -7.79 13.20
C GLY A 58 -10.53 -8.34 14.41
N THR A 59 -9.89 -9.23 15.18
CA THR A 59 -10.45 -9.75 16.43
C THR A 59 -10.50 -8.64 17.48
N THR A 60 -11.65 -8.40 18.11
CA THR A 60 -11.77 -7.46 19.25
C THR A 60 -12.05 -8.16 20.56
N SER A 61 -11.54 -7.57 21.64
CA SER A 61 -11.90 -7.90 23.03
C SER A 61 -12.99 -6.96 23.61
N GLY A 62 -13.49 -6.01 22.81
CA GLY A 62 -14.59 -5.09 23.16
C GLY A 62 -14.74 -3.95 22.14
N GLY A 63 -15.98 -3.59 21.79
CA GLY A 63 -16.32 -2.51 20.83
C GLY A 63 -16.53 -2.97 19.37
N ARG A 64 -16.90 -2.04 18.48
CA ARG A 64 -17.06 -2.32 17.03
C ARG A 64 -15.70 -2.66 16.41
N PRO A 65 -15.55 -3.83 15.75
CA PRO A 65 -14.30 -4.20 15.12
C PRO A 65 -13.76 -3.15 14.16
N PRO A 66 -12.49 -2.75 14.29
CA PRO A 66 -11.89 -1.83 13.33
C PRO A 66 -11.77 -2.52 11.97
N VAL A 67 -12.13 -1.79 10.92
CA VAL A 67 -11.89 -2.23 9.54
C VAL A 67 -10.40 -2.09 9.25
N LEU A 68 -9.77 -3.21 8.86
CA LEU A 68 -8.37 -3.25 8.48
C LEU A 68 -8.21 -2.90 7.00
N LEU A 69 -7.15 -2.18 6.67
CA LEU A 69 -6.74 -1.84 5.31
C LEU A 69 -5.53 -2.66 4.92
N THR A 70 -5.53 -3.15 3.69
CA THR A 70 -4.39 -3.85 3.09
C THR A 70 -4.21 -3.43 1.63
N LEU A 71 -3.01 -3.61 1.09
CA LEU A 71 -2.76 -3.41 -0.32
C LEU A 71 -3.53 -4.45 -1.15
N ASN A 72 -4.11 -4.00 -2.25
CA ASN A 72 -4.76 -4.87 -3.19
C ASN A 72 -3.73 -5.42 -4.20
N ASN A 73 -3.25 -6.64 -3.93
CA ASN A 73 -2.35 -7.38 -4.83
C ASN A 73 -2.89 -7.62 -6.25
N LYS A 74 -4.20 -7.42 -6.47
CA LYS A 74 -4.83 -7.57 -7.79
C LYS A 74 -4.96 -6.25 -8.55
N ALA A 75 -4.57 -5.12 -7.95
CA ALA A 75 -4.73 -3.80 -8.56
C ALA A 75 -3.79 -3.58 -9.75
N GLY A 76 -2.67 -4.30 -9.81
CA GLY A 76 -1.72 -4.20 -10.90
C GLY A 76 -0.46 -5.02 -10.67
N TYR A 77 0.34 -5.14 -11.72
CA TYR A 77 1.67 -5.75 -11.70
C TYR A 77 2.73 -4.68 -11.91
N VAL A 78 3.91 -4.93 -11.34
CA VAL A 78 5.11 -4.12 -11.53
C VAL A 78 6.08 -4.92 -12.41
N ILE A 79 6.66 -4.27 -13.42
CA ILE A 79 7.72 -4.85 -14.23
C ILE A 79 9.04 -4.19 -13.83
N GLY A 80 10.01 -5.00 -13.41
CA GLY A 80 11.38 -4.58 -13.16
C GLY A 80 12.28 -5.02 -14.31
N ILE A 81 13.18 -4.15 -14.75
CA ILE A 81 14.21 -4.46 -15.75
C ILE A 81 15.55 -4.10 -15.15
N ASN A 82 16.46 -5.07 -15.06
CA ASN A 82 17.85 -4.90 -14.68
C ASN A 82 18.71 -5.08 -15.94
N LEU A 83 19.39 -4.01 -16.34
CA LEU A 83 20.22 -3.96 -17.54
C LEU A 83 21.68 -3.82 -17.12
N ALA A 84 22.49 -4.81 -17.46
CA ALA A 84 23.91 -4.84 -17.11
C ALA A 84 24.75 -5.32 -18.31
N PRO A 85 26.06 -5.02 -18.34
CA PRO A 85 26.94 -5.58 -19.36
C PRO A 85 26.87 -7.11 -19.38
N GLY A 86 26.45 -7.67 -20.51
CA GLY A 86 26.39 -9.11 -20.73
C GLY A 86 25.13 -9.82 -20.22
N TYR A 87 24.14 -9.11 -19.66
CA TYR A 87 22.82 -9.71 -19.40
C TYR A 87 21.69 -8.69 -19.26
N LEU A 88 20.47 -9.13 -19.58
CA LEU A 88 19.22 -8.44 -19.28
C LEU A 88 18.40 -9.33 -18.36
N GLU A 89 17.87 -8.79 -17.28
CA GLU A 89 16.96 -9.51 -16.40
C GLU A 89 15.64 -8.75 -16.26
N GLY A 90 14.54 -9.42 -16.56
CA GLY A 90 13.19 -8.91 -16.39
C GLY A 90 12.49 -9.62 -15.24
N ALA A 91 11.73 -8.90 -14.43
CA ALA A 91 10.92 -9.46 -13.34
C ALA A 91 9.50 -8.90 -13.36
N ILE A 92 8.53 -9.75 -13.01
CA ILE A 92 7.13 -9.36 -12.75
C ILE A 92 6.90 -9.49 -11.26
N GLY A 93 6.39 -8.44 -10.63
CA GLY A 93 6.01 -8.42 -9.23
C GLY A 93 4.61 -7.84 -8.99
N THR A 94 4.18 -7.88 -7.75
CA THR A 94 2.93 -7.24 -7.28
C THR A 94 3.23 -5.97 -6.51
N LEU A 95 2.21 -5.16 -6.22
CA LEU A 95 2.34 -3.93 -5.43
C LEU A 95 2.91 -4.16 -4.01
N ASN A 96 2.77 -5.37 -3.46
CA ASN A 96 3.30 -5.70 -2.14
C ASN A 96 4.78 -6.08 -2.19
N GLY A 97 5.39 -6.08 -3.38
CA GLY A 97 6.79 -6.49 -3.58
C GLY A 97 6.99 -7.99 -3.75
N GLU A 98 5.92 -8.78 -3.87
CA GLU A 98 6.03 -10.21 -4.17
C GLU A 98 6.44 -10.40 -5.64
N LEU A 99 7.53 -11.10 -5.90
CA LEU A 99 7.97 -11.47 -7.25
C LEU A 99 7.18 -12.70 -7.74
N LYS A 100 6.56 -12.58 -8.92
CA LYS A 100 5.81 -13.65 -9.59
C LYS A 100 6.65 -14.38 -10.64
N ASN A 101 7.53 -13.67 -11.35
CA ASN A 101 8.39 -14.27 -12.37
C ASN A 101 9.67 -13.46 -12.53
N ILE A 102 10.78 -14.12 -12.85
CA ILE A 102 12.07 -13.51 -13.16
C ILE A 102 12.66 -14.27 -14.35
N LYS A 103 13.14 -13.55 -15.36
CA LYS A 103 13.78 -14.12 -16.54
C LYS A 103 15.04 -13.35 -16.90
N LYS A 104 16.14 -14.08 -17.02
CA LYS A 104 17.42 -13.58 -17.51
C LYS A 104 17.60 -13.95 -18.99
N ILE A 105 18.07 -12.99 -19.78
CA ILE A 105 18.39 -13.07 -21.20
C ILE A 105 19.85 -12.68 -21.37
#